data_AF-A0AAP0RJJ1-F1
#
_entry.id   AF-A0AAP0RJJ1-F1
#
_cell.length_a   1.000
_cell.length_b   1.000
_cell.length_c   1.000
_cell.angle_alpha   90.00
_cell.angle_beta   90.00
_cell.angle_gamma   90.00
#
_symmetry.space_group_name_H-M   'P 1'
#
loop_
_entity.id
_entity.type
_entity.pdbx_description
1 polymer ?
#
loop_
_entity_poly.entity_id
_entity_poly.type
_entity_poly.pdbx_seq_one_letter_code
_entity_poly.pdbx_strand_id
1 'polypeptide(L)'
;MSLTKDLVFLVLQFLDEENLQGTAHMLEHETGYFFDVKYFEDILLNGNWDEAERYLSGFTKVDDNRFSTKIYFEIRKQKFLEALDMHDHNKALDIFNKDLKVFRSDNEELFKEIAQLLILDDIREHPSLSIYGDTKSARRIMAHEVMKIVEANPLLYGKLHFPKIRNQRLRRLINQSLNWQHIRCTHPQPDPHIKTLFVDHVCQLGEHSDLQSFENNLPPSQDMPAIFPTSPASWTSSPSTVTHSVVSGAICLGAPTNPGGTFNSFNSTSSRDII
;
A
#
# COMPACT_ATOMS: atom_id res chain seq x y z
N MET A 1 -20.81 -1.97 1.10
CA MET A 1 -19.47 -2.08 1.72
C MET A 1 -19.63 -2.86 3.01
N SER A 2 -18.66 -3.73 3.34
CA SER A 2 -18.69 -4.52 4.57
C SER A 2 -17.77 -3.87 5.61
N LEU A 3 -18.23 -3.76 6.85
CA LEU A 3 -17.47 -3.24 7.99
C LEU A 3 -16.09 -3.91 8.12
N THR A 4 -16.03 -5.23 7.88
CA THR A 4 -14.78 -6.00 7.92
C THR A 4 -13.77 -5.51 6.90
N LYS A 5 -14.23 -5.20 5.67
CA LYS A 5 -13.35 -4.68 4.61
C LYS A 5 -12.78 -3.32 4.98
N ASP A 6 -13.59 -2.42 5.52
CA ASP A 6 -13.13 -1.10 5.97
C ASP A 6 -12.13 -1.23 7.12
N LEU A 7 -12.36 -2.15 8.05
CA LEU A 7 -11.41 -2.41 9.14
C LEU A 7 -10.06 -2.92 8.62
N VAL A 8 -10.05 -3.81 7.62
CA VAL A 8 -8.79 -4.25 6.98
C VAL A 8 -8.03 -3.07 6.38
N PHE A 9 -8.70 -2.15 5.68
CA PHE A 9 -8.03 -0.95 5.15
C PHE A 9 -7.48 -0.03 6.24
N LEU A 10 -8.17 0.08 7.38
CA LEU A 10 -7.65 0.81 8.54
C LEU A 10 -6.40 0.16 9.12
N VAL A 11 -6.35 -1.18 9.15
CA VAL A 11 -5.18 -1.95 9.57
C VAL A 11 -4.05 -1.78 8.56
N LEU A 12 -4.31 -1.88 7.26
CA LEU A 12 -3.32 -1.65 6.21
C LEU A 12 -2.69 -0.26 6.32
N GLN A 13 -3.50 0.80 6.49
CA GLN A 13 -2.98 2.15 6.73
C GLN A 13 -2.10 2.19 7.99
N PHE A 14 -2.51 1.55 9.08
CA PHE A 14 -1.71 1.52 10.30
C PHE A 14 -0.38 0.80 10.09
N LEU A 15 -0.37 -0.34 9.38
CA LEU A 15 0.86 -1.07 9.09
C LEU A 15 1.83 -0.24 8.26
N ASP A 16 1.34 0.49 7.25
CA ASP A 16 2.15 1.42 6.45
C ASP A 16 2.73 2.56 7.31
N GLU A 17 1.91 3.19 8.16
CA GLU A 17 2.33 4.25 9.08
C GLU A 17 3.42 3.80 10.07
N GLU A 18 3.40 2.52 10.46
CA GLU A 18 4.41 1.91 11.35
C GLU A 18 5.58 1.26 10.58
N ASN A 19 5.64 1.40 9.25
CA ASN A 19 6.67 0.81 8.38
C ASN A 19 6.73 -0.74 8.39
N LEU A 20 5.59 -1.39 8.58
CA LEU A 20 5.45 -2.86 8.63
C LEU A 20 5.05 -3.43 7.26
N GLN A 21 5.83 -3.11 6.23
CA GLN A 21 5.49 -3.36 4.82
C GLN A 21 5.28 -4.86 4.49
N GLY A 22 6.15 -5.74 4.99
CA GLY A 22 5.99 -7.18 4.77
C GLY A 22 4.67 -7.72 5.34
N THR A 23 4.24 -7.21 6.49
CA THR A 23 2.94 -7.56 7.10
C THR A 23 1.78 -6.98 6.28
N ALA A 24 1.92 -5.77 5.75
CA ALA A 24 0.91 -5.15 4.90
C ALA A 24 0.68 -5.99 3.63
N HIS A 25 1.74 -6.35 2.91
CA HIS A 25 1.63 -7.16 1.69
C HIS A 25 1.15 -8.59 1.95
N MET A 26 1.47 -9.17 3.10
CA MET A 26 0.88 -10.45 3.52
C MET A 26 -0.62 -10.33 3.77
N LEU A 27 -1.07 -9.27 4.45
CA LEU A 27 -2.49 -9.02 4.68
C LEU A 27 -3.26 -8.73 3.38
N GLU A 28 -2.64 -8.00 2.44
CA GLU A 28 -3.16 -7.79 1.08
C GLU A 28 -3.37 -9.13 0.35
N HIS A 29 -2.34 -9.99 0.37
CA HIS A 29 -2.36 -11.32 -0.23
C HIS A 29 -3.44 -12.22 0.40
N GLU A 30 -3.49 -12.32 1.73
CA GLU A 30 -4.43 -13.22 2.42
C GLU A 30 -5.88 -12.77 2.30
N THR A 31 -6.14 -11.45 2.26
CA THR A 31 -7.50 -10.91 2.18
C THR A 31 -8.00 -10.71 0.75
N GLY A 32 -7.09 -10.49 -0.21
CA GLY A 32 -7.43 -10.18 -1.60
C GLY A 32 -8.22 -8.87 -1.77
N TYR A 33 -8.18 -7.96 -0.79
CA TYR A 33 -8.98 -6.73 -0.79
C TYR A 33 -8.34 -5.55 -1.52
N PHE A 34 -7.00 -5.47 -1.51
CA PHE A 34 -6.22 -4.41 -2.13
C PHE A 34 -5.00 -5.03 -2.80
N PHE A 35 -4.79 -4.69 -4.07
CA PHE A 35 -3.64 -5.10 -4.85
C PHE A 35 -2.71 -3.89 -4.98
N ASP A 36 -1.56 -3.95 -4.32
CA ASP A 36 -0.54 -2.91 -4.42
C ASP A 36 0.24 -3.08 -5.74
N VAL A 37 -0.20 -2.30 -6.73
CA VAL A 37 0.41 -2.25 -8.06
C VAL A 37 1.89 -1.87 -7.99
N LYS A 38 2.29 -0.97 -7.08
CA LYS A 38 3.68 -0.52 -6.99
C LYS A 38 4.57 -1.62 -6.43
N TYR A 39 4.10 -2.30 -5.38
CA TYR A 39 4.79 -3.45 -4.84
C TYR A 39 4.94 -4.55 -5.88
N PHE A 40 3.86 -4.88 -6.59
CA PHE A 40 3.87 -5.89 -7.63
C PHE A 40 4.81 -5.51 -8.80
N GLU A 41 4.84 -4.25 -9.22
CA GLU A 41 5.78 -3.78 -10.24
C GLU A 41 7.25 -3.90 -9.76
N ASP A 42 7.54 -3.53 -8.50
CA ASP A 42 8.88 -3.61 -7.94
C ASP A 42 9.41 -5.04 -7.89
N ILE A 43 8.60 -6.01 -7.43
CA ILE A 43 9.01 -7.42 -7.39
C ILE A 43 9.26 -7.99 -8.80
N LEU A 44 8.51 -7.55 -9.83
CA LEU A 44 8.75 -7.94 -11.22
C LEU A 44 10.06 -7.33 -11.76
N LEU A 45 10.31 -6.05 -11.49
CA LEU A 45 11.54 -5.38 -11.93
C LEU A 45 12.79 -5.98 -11.26
N ASN A 46 12.66 -6.40 -9.99
CA ASN A 46 13.71 -7.08 -9.25
C ASN A 46 13.89 -8.56 -9.66
N GLY A 47 12.95 -9.13 -10.42
CA GLY A 47 12.99 -10.52 -10.87
C GLY A 47 12.74 -11.52 -9.75
N ASN A 48 11.99 -11.11 -8.73
CA ASN A 48 11.57 -11.97 -7.62
C ASN A 48 10.34 -12.78 -8.04
N TRP A 49 10.53 -13.69 -9.00
CA TRP A 49 9.45 -14.40 -9.70
C TRP A 49 8.54 -15.21 -8.77
N ASP A 50 9.13 -15.90 -7.80
CA ASP A 50 8.37 -16.74 -6.88
C ASP A 50 7.49 -15.88 -5.95
N GLU A 51 7.99 -14.71 -5.54
CA GLU A 51 7.21 -13.74 -4.75
C GLU A 51 6.10 -13.10 -5.59
N ALA A 52 6.37 -12.79 -6.86
CA ALA A 52 5.36 -12.25 -7.78
C ALA A 52 4.19 -13.22 -7.98
N GLU A 53 4.47 -14.50 -8.23
CA GLU A 53 3.42 -15.51 -8.32
C GLU A 53 2.71 -15.74 -6.97
N ARG A 54 3.46 -15.75 -5.86
CA ARG A 54 2.87 -15.87 -4.52
C ARG A 54 1.90 -14.73 -4.24
N TYR A 55 2.29 -13.47 -4.45
CA TYR A 55 1.44 -12.32 -4.22
C TYR A 55 0.21 -12.33 -5.13
N LEU A 56 0.39 -12.60 -6.43
CA LEU A 56 -0.70 -12.67 -7.40
C LEU A 56 -1.74 -13.75 -7.06
N SER A 57 -1.31 -14.87 -6.49
CA SER A 57 -2.18 -16.00 -6.10
C SER A 57 -3.26 -15.63 -5.08
N GLY A 58 -3.05 -14.56 -4.29
CA GLY A 58 -4.05 -14.04 -3.34
C GLY A 58 -5.26 -13.39 -4.04
N PHE A 59 -5.13 -13.09 -5.33
CA PHE A 59 -6.14 -12.35 -6.09
C PHE A 59 -6.70 -13.15 -7.26
N THR A 60 -5.88 -13.98 -7.90
CA THR A 60 -6.29 -14.81 -9.03
C THR A 60 -5.38 -16.00 -9.28
N LYS A 61 -5.95 -17.08 -9.81
CA LYS A 61 -5.29 -18.30 -10.29
C LYS A 61 -5.00 -18.22 -11.78
N VAL A 62 -4.12 -19.11 -12.24
CA VAL A 62 -3.67 -19.19 -13.64
C VAL A 62 -4.81 -19.41 -14.64
N ASP A 63 -5.88 -20.09 -14.21
CA ASP A 63 -6.99 -20.56 -15.04
C ASP A 63 -8.31 -19.79 -14.79
N ASP A 64 -8.29 -18.77 -13.93
CA ASP A 64 -9.52 -18.03 -13.58
C ASP A 64 -10.13 -17.28 -14.79
N ASN A 65 -9.28 -16.68 -15.63
CA ASN A 65 -9.67 -15.98 -16.86
C ASN A 65 -8.45 -15.70 -17.77
N ARG A 66 -8.70 -15.31 -19.03
CA ARG A 66 -7.66 -15.01 -20.02
C ARG A 66 -6.63 -13.97 -19.60
N PHE A 67 -7.04 -12.95 -18.83
CA PHE A 67 -6.12 -11.92 -18.33
C PHE A 67 -5.17 -12.52 -17.30
N SER A 68 -5.72 -13.29 -16.34
CA SER A 68 -4.91 -14.00 -15.35
C SER A 68 -3.95 -14.99 -15.99
N THR A 69 -4.42 -15.81 -16.95
CA THR A 69 -3.57 -16.72 -17.72
C THR A 69 -2.43 -15.97 -18.40
N LYS A 70 -2.72 -14.83 -19.05
CA LYS A 70 -1.71 -14.00 -19.71
C LYS A 70 -0.69 -13.43 -18.72
N ILE A 71 -1.11 -12.96 -17.54
CA ILE A 71 -0.17 -12.45 -16.51
C ILE A 71 0.81 -13.54 -16.08
N TYR A 72 0.32 -14.72 -15.69
CA TYR A 72 1.19 -15.82 -15.27
C TYR A 72 2.10 -16.28 -16.41
N PHE A 73 1.59 -16.32 -17.64
CA PHE A 73 2.38 -16.68 -18.82
C PHE A 73 3.54 -15.71 -19.05
N GLU A 74 3.31 -14.40 -19.03
CA GLU A 74 4.38 -13.40 -19.24
C GLU A 74 5.46 -13.47 -18.15
N ILE A 75 5.08 -13.65 -16.89
CA ILE A 75 6.01 -13.80 -15.76
C ILE A 75 6.90 -15.04 -15.95
N ARG A 76 6.29 -16.19 -16.22
CA ARG A 76 7.01 -17.47 -16.38
C ARG A 76 7.84 -17.50 -17.65
N LYS A 77 7.36 -16.88 -18.73
CA LYS A 77 8.11 -16.71 -19.98
C LYS A 77 9.35 -15.85 -19.74
N GLN A 78 9.24 -14.73 -19.04
CA GLN A 78 10.41 -13.90 -18.73
C GLN A 78 11.40 -14.64 -17.82
N LYS A 79 10.93 -15.36 -16.79
CA LYS A 79 11.75 -16.24 -15.93
C LYS A 79 12.52 -17.28 -16.74
N PHE A 80 11.87 -17.88 -17.75
CA PHE A 80 12.46 -18.84 -18.68
C PHE A 80 13.51 -18.20 -19.60
N LEU A 81 13.20 -17.06 -20.22
CA LEU A 81 14.12 -16.34 -21.11
C LEU A 81 15.38 -15.89 -20.37
N GLU A 82 15.26 -15.45 -19.11
CA GLU A 82 16.42 -15.09 -18.30
C GLU A 82 17.30 -16.30 -17.95
N ALA A 83 16.72 -17.49 -17.79
CA ALA A 83 17.51 -18.70 -17.59
C ALA A 83 18.30 -19.08 -18.85
N LEU A 84 17.69 -18.92 -20.03
CA LEU A 84 18.37 -19.12 -21.31
C LEU A 84 19.47 -18.09 -21.57
N ASP A 85 19.20 -16.80 -21.32
CA ASP A 85 20.17 -15.70 -21.50
C ASP A 85 21.39 -15.84 -20.58
N MET A 86 21.21 -16.51 -19.43
CA MET A 86 22.30 -16.86 -18.49
C MET A 86 22.97 -18.20 -18.81
N HIS A 87 22.60 -18.86 -19.92
CA HIS A 87 23.04 -20.20 -20.31
C HIS A 87 22.81 -21.30 -19.25
N ASP A 88 21.83 -21.11 -18.36
CA ASP A 88 21.42 -22.10 -17.36
C ASP A 88 20.32 -23.00 -17.95
N HIS A 89 20.74 -23.90 -18.86
CA HIS A 89 19.81 -24.80 -19.55
C HIS A 89 19.05 -25.73 -18.61
N ASN A 90 19.65 -26.14 -17.48
CA ASN A 90 18.98 -27.00 -16.51
C ASN A 90 17.81 -26.26 -15.86
N LYS A 91 18.03 -25.02 -15.43
CA LYS A 91 16.97 -24.17 -14.89
C LYS A 91 15.91 -23.85 -15.94
N ALA A 92 16.32 -23.52 -17.17
CA ALA A 92 15.38 -23.27 -18.28
C ALA A 92 14.49 -24.49 -18.55
N LEU A 93 15.06 -25.70 -18.57
CA LEU A 93 14.32 -26.95 -18.75
C LEU A 93 13.37 -27.23 -17.59
N ASP A 94 13.77 -26.92 -16.35
CA ASP A 94 12.93 -27.07 -15.17
C ASP A 94 11.70 -26.14 -15.24
N ILE A 95 11.93 -24.85 -15.54
CA ILE A 95 10.86 -23.85 -15.72
C ILE A 95 9.94 -24.26 -16.88
N PHE A 96 10.49 -24.71 -18.01
CA PHE A 96 9.70 -25.14 -19.15
C PHE A 96 8.74 -26.30 -18.79
N ASN A 97 9.25 -27.31 -18.07
CA ASN A 97 8.46 -28.50 -17.74
C ASN A 97 7.47 -28.30 -16.59
N LYS A 98 7.80 -27.45 -15.60
CA LYS A 98 6.96 -27.21 -14.42
C LYS A 98 6.02 -26.02 -14.60
N ASP A 99 6.57 -24.89 -15.04
CA ASP A 99 5.88 -23.60 -14.97
C ASP A 99 5.12 -23.33 -16.28
N LEU A 100 5.73 -23.64 -17.44
CA LEU A 100 5.14 -23.32 -18.76
C LEU A 100 4.22 -24.42 -19.31
N LYS A 101 4.37 -25.66 -18.85
CA LYS A 101 3.60 -26.82 -19.36
C LYS A 101 2.09 -26.65 -19.25
N VAL A 102 1.61 -25.91 -18.24
CA VAL A 102 0.18 -25.65 -18.03
C VAL A 102 -0.47 -24.91 -19.20
N PHE A 103 0.29 -24.11 -19.96
CA PHE A 103 -0.25 -23.31 -21.08
C PHE A 103 -0.32 -24.09 -22.41
N ARG A 104 0.19 -25.32 -22.45
CA ARG A 104 0.27 -26.11 -23.69
C ARG A 104 -1.11 -26.39 -24.30
N SER A 105 -2.12 -26.65 -23.48
CA SER A 105 -3.48 -26.95 -23.95
C SER A 105 -4.12 -25.79 -24.71
N ASP A 106 -3.76 -24.57 -24.34
CA ASP A 106 -4.40 -23.36 -24.85
C ASP A 106 -3.76 -22.90 -26.17
N ASN A 107 -2.46 -23.13 -26.33
CA ASN A 107 -1.74 -22.81 -27.56
C ASN A 107 -0.54 -23.73 -27.78
N GLU A 108 -0.78 -24.88 -28.43
CA GLU A 108 0.27 -25.87 -28.68
C GLU A 108 1.37 -25.35 -29.62
N GLU A 109 1.05 -24.50 -30.60
CA GLU A 109 2.04 -23.92 -31.51
C GLU A 109 2.97 -22.95 -30.79
N LEU A 110 2.44 -22.07 -29.94
CA LEU A 110 3.26 -21.20 -29.09
C LEU A 110 4.15 -22.03 -28.14
N PHE A 111 3.61 -23.12 -27.59
CA PHE A 111 4.39 -24.00 -26.73
C PHE A 111 5.55 -24.69 -27.48
N LYS A 112 5.34 -25.09 -28.75
CA LYS A 112 6.40 -25.59 -29.63
C LYS A 112 7.44 -24.52 -29.96
N GLU A 113 7.02 -23.29 -30.24
CA GLU A 113 7.92 -22.15 -30.48
C GLU A 113 8.83 -21.91 -29.27
N ILE A 114 8.26 -21.88 -28.05
CA ILE A 114 9.04 -21.77 -26.81
C ILE A 114 10.01 -22.94 -26.64
N ALA A 115 9.58 -24.16 -26.97
CA ALA A 115 10.45 -25.34 -26.90
C ALA A 115 11.66 -25.25 -27.85
N GLN A 116 11.52 -24.62 -29.02
CA GLN A 116 12.63 -24.41 -29.96
C GLN A 116 13.72 -23.52 -29.37
N LEU A 117 13.36 -22.58 -28.49
CA LEU A 117 14.32 -21.69 -27.82
C LEU A 117 15.33 -22.45 -26.93
N LEU A 118 14.99 -23.67 -26.46
CA LEU A 118 15.91 -24.51 -25.69
C LEU A 118 17.10 -25.01 -26.52
N ILE A 119 16.99 -25.00 -27.84
CA ILE A 119 17.98 -25.55 -28.78
C ILE A 119 18.94 -24.46 -29.26
N LEU A 120 18.54 -23.19 -29.19
CA LEU A 120 19.34 -22.06 -29.65
C LEU A 120 20.49 -21.79 -28.68
N ASP A 121 21.65 -21.44 -29.23
CA ASP A 121 22.81 -20.98 -28.43
C ASP A 121 22.55 -19.55 -27.89
N ASP A 122 21.91 -18.69 -28.69
CA ASP A 122 21.43 -17.36 -28.30
C ASP A 122 19.94 -17.21 -28.68
N ILE A 123 19.11 -16.85 -27.70
CA ILE A 123 17.68 -16.60 -27.89
C ILE A 123 17.39 -15.49 -28.92
N ARG A 124 18.36 -14.61 -29.16
CA ARG A 124 18.25 -13.51 -30.14
C ARG A 124 18.33 -13.99 -31.59
N GLU A 125 18.73 -15.23 -31.84
CA GLU A 125 18.63 -15.87 -33.15
C GLU A 125 17.18 -16.12 -33.56
N HIS A 126 16.26 -16.18 -32.59
CA HIS A 126 14.85 -16.32 -32.87
C HIS A 126 14.24 -15.00 -33.39
N PRO A 127 13.51 -14.99 -34.53
CA PRO A 127 13.00 -13.75 -35.12
C PRO A 127 12.17 -12.87 -34.16
N SER A 128 11.33 -13.50 -33.32
CA SER A 128 10.48 -12.79 -32.34
C SER A 128 11.25 -12.22 -31.14
N LEU A 129 12.50 -12.62 -30.94
CA LEU A 129 13.37 -12.21 -29.83
C LEU A 129 14.63 -11.48 -30.31
N SER A 130 14.73 -11.16 -31.61
CA SER A 130 15.87 -10.43 -32.19
C SER A 130 16.13 -9.07 -31.55
N ILE A 131 15.09 -8.45 -30.97
CA ILE A 131 15.16 -7.17 -30.25
C ILE A 131 15.32 -7.35 -28.72
N TYR A 132 15.47 -8.58 -28.23
CA TYR A 132 15.63 -8.86 -26.81
C TYR A 132 16.96 -8.26 -26.32
N GLY A 133 16.86 -7.23 -25.49
CA GLY A 133 17.99 -6.47 -24.98
C GLY A 133 18.64 -7.15 -23.76
N ASP A 134 19.01 -6.32 -22.79
CA ASP A 134 19.47 -6.79 -21.48
C ASP A 134 18.29 -7.16 -20.57
N THR A 135 18.56 -7.97 -19.55
CA THR A 135 17.60 -8.42 -18.54
C THR A 135 16.77 -7.28 -17.94
N LYS A 136 17.39 -6.15 -17.59
CA LYS A 136 16.70 -5.04 -16.93
C LYS A 136 15.72 -4.35 -17.89
N SER A 137 16.12 -4.17 -19.14
CA SER A 137 15.23 -3.64 -20.19
C SER A 137 14.08 -4.60 -20.48
N ALA A 138 14.35 -5.90 -20.60
CA ALA A 138 13.32 -6.93 -20.82
C ALA A 138 12.29 -6.98 -19.69
N ARG A 139 12.74 -6.95 -18.42
CA ARG A 139 11.85 -6.88 -17.24
C ARG A 139 10.97 -5.64 -17.26
N ARG A 140 11.49 -4.48 -17.62
CA ARG A 140 10.70 -3.23 -17.69
C ARG A 140 9.61 -3.32 -18.76
N ILE A 141 9.93 -3.87 -19.92
CA ILE A 141 8.95 -4.04 -21.01
C ILE A 141 7.85 -5.02 -20.58
N MET A 142 8.23 -6.16 -20.02
CA MET A 142 7.29 -7.16 -19.53
C MET A 142 6.41 -6.61 -18.39
N ALA A 143 7.02 -5.97 -17.38
CA ALA A 143 6.28 -5.38 -16.27
C ALA A 143 5.26 -4.35 -16.75
N HIS A 144 5.63 -3.50 -17.71
CA HIS A 144 4.70 -2.52 -18.29
C HIS A 144 3.51 -3.18 -19.00
N GLU A 145 3.72 -4.28 -19.73
CA GLU A 145 2.64 -5.04 -20.35
C GLU A 145 1.76 -5.73 -19.30
N VAL A 146 2.38 -6.36 -18.29
CA VAL A 146 1.67 -6.99 -17.18
C VAL A 146 0.80 -5.99 -16.42
N MET A 147 1.28 -4.76 -16.17
CA MET A 147 0.48 -3.73 -15.50
C MET A 147 -0.79 -3.38 -16.28
N LYS A 148 -0.73 -3.30 -17.62
CA LYS A 148 -1.92 -3.07 -18.45
C LYS A 148 -2.92 -4.22 -18.34
N ILE A 149 -2.43 -5.46 -18.30
CA ILE A 149 -3.28 -6.64 -18.18
C ILE A 149 -3.91 -6.69 -16.78
N VAL A 150 -3.17 -6.31 -15.74
CA VAL A 150 -3.65 -6.15 -14.35
C VAL A 150 -4.79 -5.12 -14.29
N GLU A 151 -4.61 -3.95 -14.90
CA GLU A 151 -5.63 -2.90 -14.97
C GLU A 151 -6.90 -3.34 -15.70
N ALA A 152 -6.77 -4.18 -16.73
CA ALA A 152 -7.89 -4.70 -17.51
C ALA A 152 -8.56 -5.94 -16.88
N ASN A 153 -7.95 -6.59 -15.88
CA ASN A 153 -8.43 -7.84 -15.33
C ASN A 153 -9.69 -7.63 -14.45
N PRO A 154 -10.85 -8.25 -14.78
CA PRO A 154 -12.08 -8.06 -14.02
C PRO A 154 -11.99 -8.52 -12.55
N LEU A 155 -11.10 -9.46 -12.21
CA LEU A 155 -10.92 -9.92 -10.82
C LEU A 155 -10.13 -8.93 -9.95
N LEU A 156 -9.41 -8.02 -10.58
CA LEU A 156 -8.64 -6.95 -9.93
C LEU A 156 -9.40 -5.62 -9.94
N TYR A 157 -10.55 -5.56 -10.63
CA TYR A 157 -11.39 -4.38 -10.67
C TYR A 157 -11.82 -3.95 -9.25
N GLY A 158 -11.62 -2.66 -8.94
CA GLY A 158 -11.94 -2.10 -7.64
C GLY A 158 -10.97 -2.49 -6.50
N LYS A 159 -9.84 -3.13 -6.83
CA LYS A 159 -8.78 -3.50 -5.86
C LYS A 159 -7.47 -2.73 -6.05
N LEU A 160 -7.30 -2.00 -7.16
CA LEU A 160 -6.05 -1.31 -7.52
C LEU A 160 -5.86 0.06 -6.86
N HIS A 161 -6.90 0.59 -6.23
CA HIS A 161 -6.87 1.92 -5.63
C HIS A 161 -7.11 1.85 -4.13
N PHE A 162 -6.13 2.32 -3.37
CA PHE A 162 -6.26 2.44 -1.94
C PHE A 162 -7.32 3.51 -1.60
N PRO A 163 -8.27 3.24 -0.68
CA PRO A 163 -9.27 4.22 -0.27
C PRO A 163 -8.62 5.49 0.30
N LYS A 164 -9.21 6.65 0.03
CA LYS A 164 -8.73 7.92 0.60
C LYS A 164 -9.08 7.99 2.08
N ILE A 165 -8.16 7.55 2.93
CA ILE A 165 -8.29 7.56 4.39
C ILE A 165 -7.35 8.63 4.96
N ARG A 166 -7.87 9.54 5.78
CA ARG A 166 -7.01 10.50 6.50
C ARG A 166 -6.02 9.75 7.39
N ASN A 167 -4.74 10.11 7.38
CA ASN A 167 -3.68 9.48 8.20
C ASN A 167 -4.09 9.29 9.66
N GLN A 168 -3.67 8.20 10.31
CA GLN A 168 -3.96 7.85 11.69
C GLN A 168 -5.45 7.63 11.96
N ARG A 169 -6.23 7.16 10.96
CA ARG A 169 -7.68 6.97 11.13
C ARG A 169 -8.00 5.92 12.19
N LEU A 170 -7.27 4.80 12.22
CA LEU A 170 -7.45 3.76 13.24
C LEU A 170 -7.19 4.33 14.65
N ARG A 171 -6.08 5.04 14.84
CA ARG A 171 -5.73 5.70 16.10
C ARG A 171 -6.80 6.68 16.57
N ARG A 172 -7.38 7.47 15.64
CA ARG A 172 -8.49 8.37 15.96
C ARG A 172 -9.76 7.63 16.38
N LEU A 173 -10.11 6.53 15.73
CA LEU A 173 -11.27 5.73 16.11
C LEU A 173 -11.10 5.12 17.50
N ILE A 174 -9.91 4.59 17.79
CA ILE A 174 -9.57 4.08 19.13
C ILE A 174 -9.71 5.20 20.19
N ASN A 175 -9.20 6.40 19.93
CA ASN A 175 -9.35 7.53 20.84
C ASN A 175 -10.83 7.92 21.05
N GLN A 176 -11.64 7.92 19.99
CA GLN A 176 -13.09 8.15 20.11
C GLN A 176 -13.77 7.10 20.99
N SER A 177 -13.41 5.82 20.85
CA SER A 177 -13.90 4.74 21.71
C SER A 177 -13.52 4.95 23.18
N LEU A 178 -12.27 5.34 23.45
CA LEU A 178 -11.79 5.63 24.80
C LEU A 178 -12.53 6.80 25.45
N ASN A 179 -12.74 7.90 24.71
CA ASN A 179 -13.52 9.04 25.20
C ASN A 179 -14.96 8.64 25.51
N TRP A 180 -15.56 7.79 24.68
CA TRP A 180 -16.91 7.30 24.92
C TRP A 180 -16.99 6.41 26.17
N GLN A 181 -16.01 5.54 26.41
CA GLN A 181 -15.92 4.76 27.65
C GLN A 181 -15.77 5.68 28.86
N HIS A 182 -14.92 6.70 28.78
CA HIS A 182 -14.68 7.65 29.87
C HIS A 182 -15.94 8.46 30.26
N ILE A 183 -16.69 8.97 29.28
CA ILE A 183 -17.95 9.72 29.52
C ILE A 183 -18.98 8.86 30.26
N ARG A 184 -18.88 7.53 30.16
CA ARG A 184 -19.78 6.59 30.82
C ARG A 184 -19.32 6.14 32.21
N CYS A 185 -18.16 6.62 32.67
CA CYS A 185 -17.69 6.33 34.03
C CYS A 185 -18.62 6.94 35.08
N THR A 186 -18.79 6.27 36.21
CA THR A 186 -19.65 6.75 37.32
C THR A 186 -19.12 8.06 37.92
N HIS A 187 -17.80 8.19 38.03
CA HIS A 187 -17.11 9.39 38.55
C HIS A 187 -15.94 9.75 37.62
N PRO A 188 -16.20 10.43 36.48
CA PRO A 188 -15.17 10.74 35.50
C PRO A 188 -14.15 11.72 36.09
N GLN A 189 -12.87 11.34 36.07
CA GLN A 189 -11.77 12.20 36.50
C GLN A 189 -11.35 13.15 35.36
N PRO A 190 -10.98 14.42 35.64
CA PRO A 190 -10.55 15.36 34.61
C PRO A 190 -9.34 14.88 33.78
N ASP A 191 -8.45 14.10 34.39
CA ASP A 191 -7.29 13.49 33.75
C ASP A 191 -7.35 11.95 33.92
N PRO A 192 -8.04 11.24 33.00
CA PRO A 192 -8.19 9.80 33.13
C PRO A 192 -6.91 9.06 32.70
N HIS A 193 -6.35 8.27 33.61
CA HIS A 193 -5.27 7.36 33.27
C HIS A 193 -5.80 6.10 32.58
N ILE A 194 -5.67 6.03 31.24
CA ILE A 194 -6.08 4.90 30.42
C ILE A 194 -5.00 3.81 30.45
N LYS A 195 -5.29 2.67 31.10
CA LYS A 195 -4.31 1.59 31.31
C LYS A 195 -4.13 0.68 30.09
N THR A 196 -5.20 0.40 29.34
CA THR A 196 -5.19 -0.60 28.25
C THR A 196 -6.36 -0.37 27.28
N LEU A 197 -6.24 -0.94 26.08
CA LEU A 197 -7.32 -1.05 25.09
C LEU A 197 -8.07 -2.39 25.17
N PHE A 198 -7.57 -3.36 25.95
CA PHE A 198 -8.10 -4.73 25.96
C PHE A 198 -9.39 -4.90 26.78
N VAL A 199 -9.66 -3.98 27.70
CA VAL A 199 -10.90 -3.91 28.48
C VAL A 199 -11.36 -2.47 28.55
N ASP A 200 -12.65 -2.24 28.76
CA ASP A 200 -13.22 -0.90 28.87
C ASP A 200 -12.58 -0.12 30.03
N HIS A 201 -12.28 1.15 29.79
CA HIS A 201 -11.83 2.06 30.83
C HIS A 201 -12.91 2.30 31.90
N VAL A 202 -12.48 2.27 33.16
CA VAL A 202 -13.29 2.67 34.32
C VAL A 202 -12.46 3.62 35.19
N CYS A 203 -13.01 4.79 35.52
CA CYS A 203 -12.40 5.69 36.50
C CYS A 203 -12.48 5.06 37.89
N GLN A 204 -11.32 4.88 38.53
CA GLN A 204 -11.27 4.46 39.92
C GLN A 204 -11.69 5.64 40.79
N LEU A 205 -12.56 5.39 41.77
CA LEU A 205 -12.74 6.32 42.87
C LEU A 205 -11.42 6.30 43.64
N GLY A 206 -10.80 7.46 43.84
CA GLY A 206 -9.60 7.52 44.67
C GLY A 206 -9.95 7.04 46.06
N GLU A 207 -9.63 5.79 46.37
CA GLU A 207 -9.54 5.34 47.76
C GLU A 207 -8.30 6.02 48.33
N HIS A 208 -8.53 7.08 49.10
CA HIS A 208 -7.67 7.61 50.13
C HIS A 208 -6.15 7.66 49.84
N SER A 209 -5.66 8.88 49.54
CA SER A 209 -4.37 9.31 50.09
C SER A 209 -4.49 9.41 51.60
N ASP A 210 -4.57 8.27 52.29
CA ASP A 210 -4.47 8.17 53.74
C ASP A 210 -3.00 8.07 54.15
N LEU A 211 -2.65 8.97 55.08
CA LEU A 211 -1.48 8.98 55.98
C LEU A 211 -0.18 9.59 55.45
N GLN A 212 -0.06 10.90 55.69
CA GLN A 212 0.88 11.37 56.72
C GLN A 212 0.38 12.70 57.32
N SER A 213 -0.37 12.58 58.42
CA SER A 213 -0.56 13.66 59.38
C SER A 213 0.78 13.94 60.06
N PHE A 214 1.49 14.97 59.60
CA PHE A 214 2.50 15.63 60.44
C PHE A 214 1.83 16.75 61.22
N GLU A 215 1.33 16.36 62.40
CA GLU A 215 1.09 17.29 63.49
C GLU A 215 2.43 17.83 64.03
N ASN A 216 2.39 19.13 64.37
CA ASN A 216 3.22 19.84 65.36
C ASN A 216 4.61 20.36 64.91
N ASN A 217 4.71 21.68 64.68
CA ASN A 217 5.12 22.67 65.70
C ASN A 217 5.48 24.05 65.06
N LEU A 218 4.76 25.11 65.44
CA LEU A 218 5.26 26.51 65.45
C LEU A 218 6.15 26.72 66.69
N PRO A 219 7.16 27.63 66.73
CA PRO A 219 6.97 29.10 66.72
C PRO A 219 8.21 29.92 66.20
N PRO A 220 8.41 31.23 66.47
CA PRO A 220 7.55 32.42 66.32
C PRO A 220 8.14 33.53 65.40
N SER A 221 7.23 34.44 65.03
CA SER A 221 7.29 35.81 64.46
C SER A 221 8.61 36.60 64.34
N GLN A 222 8.80 37.27 63.18
CA GLN A 222 9.20 38.69 63.09
C GLN A 222 8.51 39.41 61.89
N ASP A 223 7.89 40.55 62.22
CA ASP A 223 7.35 41.71 61.47
C ASP A 223 8.01 42.03 60.08
N MET A 224 7.43 42.63 59.03
CA MET A 224 6.41 43.71 58.77
C MET A 224 6.23 43.86 57.21
N PRO A 225 5.46 44.80 56.61
CA PRO A 225 4.02 44.91 56.47
C PRO A 225 3.44 44.88 55.01
N ALA A 226 2.12 44.73 54.99
CA ALA A 226 1.06 44.94 53.97
C ALA A 226 1.35 45.59 52.59
N ILE A 227 0.70 45.03 51.56
CA ILE A 227 -0.11 45.73 50.52
C ILE A 227 -1.25 44.77 50.07
N PHE A 228 -2.50 45.21 50.20
CA PHE A 228 -3.71 44.67 49.53
C PHE A 228 -3.87 45.40 48.17
N PRO A 229 -4.57 44.88 47.13
CA PRO A 229 -5.99 44.53 47.28
C PRO A 229 -6.63 43.46 46.35
N THR A 230 -7.79 42.98 46.80
CA THR A 230 -9.04 42.62 46.06
C THR A 230 -9.00 41.68 44.86
N SER A 231 -9.61 40.49 45.05
CA SER A 231 -10.40 39.76 44.05
C SER A 231 -11.83 40.33 44.01
N PRO A 232 -12.60 40.24 42.89
CA PRO A 232 -13.29 38.98 42.59
C PRO A 232 -13.42 38.58 41.11
N ALA A 233 -13.52 37.27 40.96
CA ALA A 233 -14.13 36.45 39.91
C ALA A 233 -14.78 37.14 38.68
N SER A 234 -14.42 36.65 37.49
CA SER A 234 -15.33 36.39 36.36
C SER A 234 -14.59 35.57 35.30
N TRP A 235 -14.77 34.24 35.29
CA TRP A 235 -14.37 33.41 34.15
C TRP A 235 -15.59 33.21 33.26
N THR A 236 -15.66 33.98 32.18
CA THR A 236 -16.60 33.77 31.08
C THR A 236 -15.86 33.08 29.93
N SER A 237 -16.43 31.97 29.51
CA SER A 237 -16.03 31.16 28.37
C SER A 237 -16.14 31.94 27.05
N SER A 238 -15.17 31.80 26.15
CA SER A 238 -15.37 32.02 24.70
C SER A 238 -14.26 31.36 23.86
N PRO A 239 -14.57 30.99 22.60
CA PRO A 239 -13.92 29.92 21.86
C PRO A 239 -12.71 30.39 21.04
N SER A 240 -11.76 29.48 20.82
CA SER A 240 -10.59 29.71 19.96
C SER A 240 -10.96 29.66 18.47
N THR A 241 -10.87 30.81 17.81
CA THR A 241 -10.89 30.96 16.35
C THR A 241 -9.47 30.72 15.81
N VAL A 242 -9.30 29.74 14.92
CA VAL A 242 -8.08 29.58 14.11
C VAL A 242 -8.31 30.27 12.77
N THR A 243 -7.50 31.27 12.48
CA THR A 243 -7.46 32.05 11.25
C THR A 243 -6.76 31.27 10.13
N HIS A 244 -7.42 31.16 8.98
CA HIS A 244 -6.78 30.85 7.70
C HIS A 244 -6.27 32.15 7.08
N SER A 245 -5.01 32.16 6.63
CA SER A 245 -4.49 33.21 5.74
C SER A 245 -4.07 32.59 4.41
N VAL A 246 -4.80 32.94 3.36
CA VAL A 246 -4.45 32.85 1.95
C VAL A 246 -4.04 34.27 1.52
N VAL A 247 -2.94 34.39 0.76
CA VAL A 247 -2.62 35.60 -0.01
C VAL A 247 -2.33 35.20 -1.46
N SER A 248 -3.10 35.79 -2.37
CA SER A 248 -3.00 35.82 -3.84
C SER A 248 -1.81 36.66 -4.33
N GLY A 249 -1.15 36.36 -5.46
CA GLY A 249 -1.50 36.80 -6.84
C GLY A 249 -0.72 38.09 -7.20
N ALA A 250 0.14 38.17 -8.22
CA ALA A 250 -0.12 38.34 -9.66
C ALA A 250 1.24 38.36 -10.41
N ILE A 251 1.37 38.06 -11.71
CA ILE A 251 1.34 39.03 -12.82
C ILE A 251 1.11 38.28 -14.17
N CYS A 252 0.42 38.96 -15.08
CA CYS A 252 -0.16 38.48 -16.34
C CYS A 252 0.70 38.72 -17.61
N LEU A 253 0.36 37.90 -18.63
CA LEU A 253 0.21 38.15 -20.08
C LEU A 253 1.42 38.37 -21.02
N GLY A 254 1.48 37.48 -22.03
CA GLY A 254 2.09 37.73 -23.35
C GLY A 254 2.20 36.47 -24.21
N ALA A 255 1.25 36.22 -25.11
CA ALA A 255 1.41 35.39 -26.33
C ALA A 255 1.80 36.32 -27.51
N PRO A 256 2.04 35.88 -28.78
CA PRO A 256 1.92 34.54 -29.39
C PRO A 256 3.08 34.16 -30.38
N THR A 257 3.14 32.91 -30.87
CA THR A 257 3.25 32.56 -32.33
C THR A 257 3.32 31.04 -32.58
N ASN A 258 2.53 30.57 -33.55
CA ASN A 258 2.64 29.27 -34.25
C ASN A 258 3.66 29.41 -35.41
N PRO A 259 4.32 28.34 -35.90
CA PRO A 259 3.68 27.51 -36.93
C PRO A 259 4.11 26.02 -37.01
N GLY A 260 3.18 25.21 -37.54
CA GLY A 260 3.42 24.20 -38.60
C GLY A 260 4.39 23.03 -38.35
N GLY A 261 3.84 21.81 -38.27
CA GLY A 261 4.62 20.58 -38.36
C GLY A 261 3.74 19.33 -38.39
N THR A 262 3.33 18.92 -39.58
CA THR A 262 2.81 17.59 -39.92
C THR A 262 3.79 16.49 -39.47
N PHE A 263 3.33 15.49 -38.73
CA PHE A 263 4.01 14.18 -38.68
C PHE A 263 3.00 13.04 -38.83
N ASN A 264 3.28 12.25 -39.87
CA ASN A 264 2.61 11.03 -40.26
C ASN A 264 2.84 9.90 -39.25
N SER A 265 1.84 9.02 -39.20
CA SER A 265 1.87 7.58 -38.92
C SER A 265 3.14 6.98 -38.30
N PHE A 266 2.99 6.39 -37.12
CA PHE A 266 3.73 5.18 -36.78
C PHE A 266 2.75 4.01 -36.68
N ASN A 267 2.80 3.15 -37.70
CA ASN A 267 2.17 1.84 -37.71
C ASN A 267 2.75 1.01 -36.56
N SER A 268 2.00 0.86 -35.48
CA SER A 268 2.12 -0.29 -34.60
C SER A 268 1.39 -1.45 -35.27
N THR A 269 2.14 -2.29 -35.97
CA THR A 269 1.66 -3.60 -36.41
C THR A 269 1.30 -4.43 -35.18
N SER A 270 0.00 -4.44 -34.88
CA SER A 270 -0.79 -5.67 -34.74
C SER A 270 -0.13 -6.80 -33.94
N SER A 271 -0.10 -6.68 -32.61
CA SER A 271 -0.49 -7.82 -31.77
C SER A 271 -2.01 -7.86 -31.75
N ARG A 272 -2.58 -8.32 -32.87
CA ARG A 272 -3.99 -8.71 -32.96
C ARG A 272 -4.09 -10.12 -32.41
N ASP A 273 -4.96 -10.27 -31.42
CA ASP A 273 -5.76 -11.46 -31.18
C ASP A 273 -5.00 -12.80 -31.14
N ILE A 274 -4.21 -13.02 -30.09
CA ILE A 274 -4.00 -14.38 -29.56
C ILE A 274 -4.00 -14.29 -28.02
N ILE A 275 -4.96 -15.01 -27.42
CA ILE A 275 -5.32 -15.20 -25.99
C ILE A 275 -6.13 -14.10 -25.33
#